data_AF-A0A2V7JKX1-F1
#
_entry.id   AF-A0A2V7JKX1-F1
#
_cell.length_a   1.000
_cell.length_b   1.000
_cell.length_c   1.000
_cell.angle_alpha   90.00
_cell.angle_beta   90.00
_cell.angle_gamma   90.00
#
_symmetry.space_group_name_H-M   'P 1'
#
loop_
_entity.id
_entity.type
_entity.pdbx_description
1 polymer ?
#
loop_
_entity_poly.entity_id
_entity_poly.type
_entity_poly.pdbx_seq_one_letter_code
_entity_poly.pdbx_strand_id
1 'polypeptide(L)'
;MSQLSESTMKELRSALTEQMKQPNGPTPELARLLKRVAAEARQNNIRPEELLVIFKQLWNSVAESLRPQNAEQHERVRQNLVTLCIQAYYAD
;
A
#
# COMPACT_ATOMS: atom_id res chain seq x y z
N MET A 1 13.95 2.36 -11.37
CA MET A 1 14.19 0.98 -10.87
C MET A 1 13.60 0.91 -9.48
N SER A 2 12.60 0.07 -9.27
CA SER A 2 11.86 -0.02 -8.01
C SER A 2 12.80 -0.55 -6.91
N GLN A 3 13.01 0.21 -5.84
CA GLN A 3 13.89 -0.17 -4.71
C GLN A 3 13.28 -1.26 -3.80
N LEU A 4 12.05 -1.69 -4.07
CA LEU A 4 11.40 -2.85 -3.47
C LEU A 4 11.49 -4.04 -4.43
N SER A 5 11.66 -5.23 -3.89
CA SER A 5 11.63 -6.50 -4.62
C SER A 5 10.40 -6.61 -5.52
N GLU A 6 10.59 -7.16 -6.72
CA GLU A 6 9.50 -7.40 -7.66
C GLU A 6 8.42 -8.32 -7.08
N SER A 7 8.82 -9.29 -6.23
CA SER A 7 7.86 -10.15 -5.51
C SER A 7 7.01 -9.33 -4.54
N THR A 8 7.64 -8.45 -3.76
CA THR A 8 6.96 -7.56 -2.81
C THR A 8 5.99 -6.63 -3.54
N MET A 9 6.39 -6.06 -4.66
CA MET A 9 5.55 -5.20 -5.50
C MET A 9 4.34 -5.95 -6.07
N LYS A 10 4.52 -7.19 -6.51
CA LYS A 10 3.44 -8.03 -7.05
C LYS A 10 2.43 -8.42 -5.96
N GLU A 11 2.93 -8.85 -4.80
CA GLU A 11 2.09 -9.15 -3.63
C GLU A 11 1.30 -7.91 -3.19
N LEU A 12 1.96 -6.74 -3.19
CA LEU A 12 1.33 -5.48 -2.78
C LEU A 12 0.19 -5.08 -3.71
N ARG A 13 0.40 -5.24 -5.01
CA ARG A 13 -0.63 -4.98 -6.02
C ARG A 13 -1.85 -5.88 -5.83
N SER A 14 -1.64 -7.16 -5.57
CA SER A 14 -2.73 -8.12 -5.29
C SER A 14 -3.49 -7.77 -4.02
N ALA A 15 -2.78 -7.50 -2.92
CA ALA A 15 -3.39 -7.14 -1.63
C ALA A 15 -4.22 -5.86 -1.73
N LEU A 16 -3.74 -4.85 -2.47
CA LEU A 16 -4.49 -3.61 -2.70
C LEU A 16 -5.71 -3.81 -3.60
N THR A 17 -5.62 -4.72 -4.57
CA THR A 17 -6.77 -5.10 -5.40
C THR A 17 -7.87 -5.72 -4.56
N GLU A 18 -7.52 -6.62 -3.65
CA GLU A 18 -8.47 -7.21 -2.70
C GLU A 18 -9.00 -6.19 -1.69
N GLN A 19 -8.16 -5.26 -1.22
CA GLN A 19 -8.56 -4.20 -0.30
C GLN A 19 -9.65 -3.29 -0.89
N MET A 20 -9.62 -3.00 -2.20
CA MET A 20 -10.69 -2.22 -2.82
C MET A 20 -12.02 -2.97 -2.91
N LYS A 21 -11.99 -4.29 -2.98
CA LYS A 21 -13.20 -5.13 -2.92
C LYS A 21 -13.79 -5.17 -1.50
N GLN A 22 -12.98 -4.86 -0.48
CA GLN A 22 -13.36 -4.92 0.93
C GLN A 22 -13.22 -3.55 1.62
N PRO A 23 -14.25 -2.68 1.56
CA PRO A 23 -14.18 -1.33 2.14
C PRO A 23 -14.18 -1.28 3.68
N ASN A 24 -14.50 -2.38 4.36
CA ASN A 24 -14.76 -2.39 5.81
C ASN A 24 -13.50 -2.36 6.69
N GLY A 25 -12.31 -2.22 6.10
CA GLY A 25 -11.06 -2.07 6.84
C GLY A 25 -9.91 -2.87 6.22
N PRO A 26 -8.67 -2.64 6.68
CA PRO A 26 -7.50 -3.32 6.16
C PRO A 26 -7.59 -4.83 6.39
N THR A 27 -7.35 -5.61 5.34
CA THR A 27 -7.25 -7.06 5.50
C THR A 27 -6.02 -7.40 6.37
N PRO A 28 -6.07 -8.47 7.19
CA PRO A 28 -4.91 -8.92 7.96
C PRO A 28 -3.69 -9.23 7.08
N GLU A 29 -3.93 -9.65 5.84
CA GLU A 29 -2.90 -9.90 4.84
C GLU A 29 -2.20 -8.62 4.40
N LEU A 30 -2.96 -7.57 4.06
CA LEU A 30 -2.42 -6.26 3.76
C LEU A 30 -1.61 -5.71 4.93
N ALA A 31 -2.13 -5.78 6.16
CA ALA A 31 -1.40 -5.30 7.34
C ALA A 31 -0.05 -6.02 7.55
N ARG A 32 0.00 -7.35 7.35
CA ARG A 32 1.27 -8.11 7.40
C ARG A 32 2.22 -7.70 6.29
N LEU A 33 1.70 -7.51 5.07
CA LEU A 33 2.50 -7.12 3.93
C LEU A 33 3.08 -5.71 4.09
N LEU A 34 2.31 -4.76 4.62
CA LEU A 34 2.78 -3.41 4.93
C LEU A 34 3.96 -3.42 5.91
N LYS A 35 3.94 -4.29 6.93
CA LYS A 35 5.08 -4.47 7.85
C LYS A 35 6.33 -4.99 7.13
N ARG A 36 6.17 -5.99 6.25
CA ARG A 36 7.26 -6.53 5.44
C ARG A 36 7.87 -5.47 4.52
N VAL A 37 7.02 -4.72 3.83
CA VAL A 37 7.41 -3.61 2.95
C VAL A 37 8.15 -2.52 3.74
N ALA A 38 7.67 -2.17 4.94
CA ALA A 38 8.33 -1.21 5.81
C ALA A 38 9.71 -1.68 6.27
N ALA A 39 9.85 -2.95 6.67
CA ALA A 39 11.13 -3.52 7.04
C ALA A 39 12.12 -3.52 5.85
N GLU A 40 11.67 -3.92 4.66
CA GLU A 40 12.47 -3.90 3.43
C GLU A 40 12.87 -2.47 3.04
N ALA A 41 11.95 -1.51 3.15
CA ALA A 41 12.23 -0.11 2.90
C ALA A 41 13.32 0.44 3.82
N ARG A 42 13.25 0.13 5.12
CA ARG A 42 14.28 0.52 6.10
C ARG A 42 15.64 -0.13 5.79
N GLN A 43 15.66 -1.42 5.46
CA GLN A 43 16.90 -2.12 5.08
C GLN A 43 17.55 -1.51 3.84
N ASN A 44 16.74 -1.01 2.90
CA ASN A 44 17.19 -0.36 1.68
C ASN A 44 17.40 1.16 1.83
N ASN A 45 17.38 1.70 3.05
CA ASN A 45 17.49 3.14 3.35
C ASN A 45 16.46 4.02 2.60
N ILE A 46 15.29 3.47 2.29
CA ILE A 46 14.19 4.20 1.67
C ILE A 46 13.51 5.03 2.75
N ARG A 47 13.46 6.35 2.55
CA ARG A 47 12.77 7.27 3.45
C ARG A 47 11.25 7.01 3.44
N PRO A 48 10.55 7.27 4.55
CA PRO A 48 9.10 7.08 4.62
C PRO A 48 8.34 7.88 3.56
N GLU A 49 8.81 9.08 3.20
CA GLU A 49 8.22 9.91 2.16
C GLU A 49 8.36 9.26 0.77
N GLU A 50 9.51 8.66 0.48
CA GLU A 50 9.74 7.93 -0.78
C GLU A 50 8.86 6.68 -0.84
N LEU A 51 8.73 5.97 0.29
CA LEU A 51 7.82 4.83 0.40
C LEU A 51 6.37 5.26 0.14
N LEU A 52 5.93 6.37 0.72
CA LEU A 52 4.59 6.92 0.49
C LEU A 52 4.35 7.30 -0.98
N VAL A 53 5.36 7.80 -1.68
CA VAL A 53 5.27 8.10 -3.12
C VAL A 53 5.08 6.82 -3.92
N ILE A 54 5.88 5.77 -3.66
CA ILE A 54 5.75 4.45 -4.30
C ILE A 54 4.35 3.89 -4.07
N PHE A 55 3.86 3.96 -2.84
CA PHE A 55 2.51 3.52 -2.49
C PHE A 55 1.42 4.27 -3.25
N LYS A 56 1.50 5.61 -3.32
CA LYS A 56 0.54 6.44 -4.05
C LYS A 56 0.52 6.10 -5.54
N GLN A 57 1.69 5.90 -6.16
CA GLN A 57 1.79 5.52 -7.56
C GLN A 57 1.14 4.16 -7.83
N LEU A 58 1.43 3.18 -6.96
CA LEU A 58 0.90 1.83 -7.10
C LEU A 58 -0.62 1.80 -6.87
N TRP A 59 -1.11 2.53 -5.87
CA TRP A 59 -2.54 2.73 -5.63
C TRP A 59 -3.24 3.36 -6.83
N ASN A 60 -2.68 4.43 -7.40
CA ASN A 60 -3.27 5.10 -8.56
C ASN A 60 -3.36 4.15 -9.77
N SER A 61 -2.28 3.43 -10.09
CA SER A 61 -2.27 2.46 -11.19
C SER A 61 -3.33 1.35 -11.02
N VAL A 62 -3.50 0.90 -9.79
CA VAL A 62 -4.49 -0.12 -9.42
C VAL A 62 -5.92 0.45 -9.49
N ALA A 63 -6.15 1.67 -9.01
CA ALA A 63 -7.44 2.34 -9.08
C ALA A 63 -7.86 2.67 -10.52
N GLU A 64 -6.92 3.12 -11.37
CA GLU A 64 -7.14 3.36 -12.79
C GLU A 64 -7.59 2.07 -13.50
N SER A 65 -7.02 0.92 -13.12
CA SER A 65 -7.37 -0.38 -13.68
C SER A 65 -8.77 -0.84 -13.29
N LEU A 66 -9.28 -0.45 -12.12
CA LEU A 66 -10.58 -0.91 -11.61
C LEU A 66 -11.75 0.04 -11.90
N ARG A 67 -11.50 1.26 -12.39
CA ARG A 67 -12.50 2.34 -12.57
C ARG A 67 -13.39 2.52 -11.33
N PRO A 68 -13.00 3.40 -10.38
CA PRO A 68 -13.73 3.55 -9.12
C PRO A 68 -15.20 3.89 -9.37
N GLN A 69 -16.10 2.96 -9.03
CA GLN A 69 -17.55 3.23 -9.08
C GLN A 69 -17.98 4.21 -7.98
N ASN A 70 -17.16 4.36 -6.93
CA ASN A 70 -17.46 5.19 -5.77
C ASN A 70 -16.23 5.96 -5.27
N ALA A 71 -16.11 7.23 -5.67
CA ALA A 71 -14.91 8.06 -5.39
C ALA A 71 -14.65 8.26 -3.89
N GLU A 72 -15.70 8.41 -3.08
CA GLU A 72 -15.56 8.59 -1.62
C GLU A 72 -15.00 7.34 -0.93
N GLN A 73 -15.42 6.16 -1.37
CA GLN A 73 -14.90 4.90 -0.84
C GLN A 73 -13.42 4.73 -1.18
N HIS A 74 -13.03 5.09 -2.41
CA HIS A 74 -11.62 5.07 -2.82
C HIS A 74 -10.77 6.02 -1.99
N GLU A 75 -11.27 7.22 -1.72
CA GLU A 75 -10.54 8.19 -0.89
C GLU A 75 -10.37 7.69 0.56
N ARG A 76 -11.42 7.09 1.15
CA ARG A 76 -11.30 6.49 2.50
C ARG A 76 -10.29 5.36 2.55
N VAL A 77 -10.32 4.45 1.58
CA VAL A 77 -9.35 3.33 1.53
C VAL A 77 -7.93 3.89 1.37
N ARG A 78 -7.74 4.90 0.53
CA ARG A 78 -6.45 5.58 0.35
C ARG A 78 -5.93 6.18 1.67
N GLN A 79 -6.77 6.91 2.40
CA GLN A 79 -6.38 7.53 3.68
C GLN A 79 -6.03 6.48 4.75
N ASN A 80 -6.81 5.40 4.82
CA ASN A 80 -6.53 4.29 5.72
C ASN A 80 -5.19 3.61 5.37
N LEU A 81 -4.93 3.37 4.09
CA LEU A 81 -3.68 2.80 3.62
C LEU A 81 -2.46 3.65 3.98
N VAL A 82 -2.54 4.97 3.74
CA VAL A 82 -1.45 5.90 4.09
C VAL A 82 -1.16 5.85 5.59
N THR A 83 -2.20 5.87 6.41
CA THR A 83 -2.06 5.77 7.87
C THR A 83 -1.38 4.47 8.27
N LEU A 84 -1.78 3.34 7.68
CA LEU A 84 -1.21 2.03 7.98
C LEU A 84 0.24 1.90 7.49
N CYS A 85 0.59 2.48 6.34
CA CYS A 85 1.97 2.54 5.87
C CYS A 85 2.87 3.30 6.86
N ILE A 86 2.41 4.46 7.33
CA ILE A 86 3.15 5.26 8.30
C ILE A 86 3.30 4.48 9.60
N GLN A 87 2.21 3.92 10.13
CA GLN A 87 2.25 3.10 11.34
C GLN A 87 3.19 1.91 11.18
N ALA A 88 3.13 1.18 10.07
CA ALA A 88 4.02 0.05 9.80
C ALA A 88 5.49 0.50 9.68
N TYR A 89 5.74 1.68 9.09
CA TYR A 89 7.08 2.24 8.96
C TYR A 89 7.67 2.75 10.28
N TYR A 90 6.88 3.00 11.32
CA TYR A 90 7.36 3.46 12.64
C TYR A 90 7.08 2.46 13.78
N ALA A 91 6.52 1.28 13.49
CA ALA A 91 6.12 0.28 14.49
C ALA A 91 7.28 -0.51 15.12
N ASP A 92 8.51 -0.28 14.67
CA ASP A 92 9.78 -0.81 15.19
C ASP A 92 10.73 0.37 15.47
#